data_AF-A0A7Z9ZNR6-F1
#
_entry.id   AF-A0A7Z9ZNR6-F1
#
_cell.length_a   1.000
_cell.length_b   1.000
_cell.length_c   1.000
_cell.angle_alpha   90.00
_cell.angle_beta   90.00
_cell.angle_gamma   90.00
#
_symmetry.space_group_name_H-M   'P 1'
#
loop_
_entity.id
_entity.type
_entity.pdbx_description
1 polymer ?
#
loop_
_entity_poly.entity_id
_entity_poly.type
_entity_poly.pdbx_seq_one_letter_code
_entity_poly.pdbx_strand_id
1 'polypeptide(L)'
;QNSLSTRLAKLNPEQRNAVETIEGPVMVIAGPGTGKTETLGARIANILQKTDSDPHNILCLTYTNAGVVAMRKRLLEFIGPDAQKVEIHTFHSFCNKVIQENPEIFSQTRDEENISPLEQHEILDEILDNLPTSSLFFSHNNSYFWSDKLLNFFGVLKSEKWTPEMVREKSQEFLDSLPENSEFQYKRKYTNKKTGETFQKGDINPAKIKKEDDKIQKLREALEISEKYSEKMKELGKYDFNDMILWVLEKFSTSDSLLAEYQEQFQYILVDEFQDTNGSQKELIDHLISYWESPNIFVVGDDDQSIYRFQGANMRNILEFFGDHKEAISTITLTKNYRSTQKILDTAEAVIARNSERLVSEISGLSKHLTAENDKNPEISPTLTAYYNEMHEQLGVFNAIKKLHESGENLSKTAVIYKNHRQAENIIALCEHAKIPLRVKENQNILELPLTKFILEMLKYFQAEKNTPFSGESILYKMMYFPFWKIDQHDIALVTLKLRENSRKNHVGADSICPEISEEQKHLKTLLLILDKNREFFENLKNPEALKTFAETIVSLEGFAQTRLQICDIRLHTKRVSRHDHEAP
;
A
#
# COMPACT_ATOMS: atom_id res chain seq x y z
N GLN A 1 20.22 28.60 -17.87
CA GLN A 1 19.60 29.94 -17.65
C GLN A 1 18.37 30.22 -18.53
N ASN A 2 18.32 29.84 -19.82
CA ASN A 2 17.12 30.07 -20.68
C ASN A 2 15.87 29.19 -20.39
N SER A 3 15.98 28.08 -19.65
CA SER A 3 14.83 27.19 -19.39
C SER A 3 13.90 27.70 -18.28
N LEU A 4 14.46 28.22 -17.19
CA LEU A 4 13.71 28.64 -16.00
C LEU A 4 12.84 29.87 -16.26
N SER A 5 13.42 30.95 -16.81
CA SER A 5 12.69 32.18 -17.15
C SER A 5 11.53 31.91 -18.12
N THR A 6 11.76 31.04 -19.11
CA THR A 6 10.74 30.62 -20.07
C THR A 6 9.62 29.80 -19.40
N ARG A 7 9.92 29.00 -18.37
CA ARG A 7 8.91 28.24 -17.63
C ARG A 7 8.14 29.11 -16.64
N LEU A 8 8.80 30.00 -15.90
CA LEU A 8 8.16 30.99 -15.03
C LEU A 8 7.21 31.92 -15.80
N ALA A 9 7.55 32.23 -17.06
CA ALA A 9 6.68 33.00 -17.94
C ALA A 9 5.37 32.27 -18.32
N LYS A 10 5.34 30.93 -18.24
CA LYS A 10 4.16 30.10 -18.56
C LYS A 10 3.23 29.87 -17.36
N LEU A 11 3.66 30.21 -16.14
CA LEU A 11 2.84 30.07 -14.96
C LEU A 11 1.69 31.08 -15.00
N ASN A 12 0.50 30.63 -14.59
CA ASN A 12 -0.64 31.54 -14.38
C ASN A 12 -0.39 32.43 -13.13
N PRO A 13 -1.21 33.48 -12.91
CA PRO A 13 -1.02 34.41 -11.80
C PRO A 13 -0.95 33.74 -10.43
N GLU A 14 -1.80 32.74 -10.17
CA GLU A 14 -1.87 32.04 -8.88
C GLU A 14 -0.65 31.14 -8.66
N GLN A 15 -0.21 30.41 -9.68
CA GLN A 15 1.02 29.62 -9.67
C GLN A 15 2.24 30.52 -9.51
N ARG A 16 2.27 31.67 -10.18
CA ARG A 16 3.35 32.66 -10.06
C ARG A 16 3.40 33.21 -8.64
N ASN A 17 2.25 33.59 -8.06
CA ASN A 17 2.18 34.01 -6.66
C ASN A 17 2.76 32.94 -5.73
N ALA A 18 2.35 31.67 -5.91
CA ALA A 18 2.87 30.56 -5.12
C ALA A 18 4.38 30.31 -5.29
N VAL A 19 4.98 30.69 -6.42
CA VAL A 19 6.42 30.57 -6.67
C VAL A 19 7.20 31.78 -6.15
N GLU A 20 6.62 32.97 -6.22
CA GLU A 20 7.26 34.25 -5.87
C GLU A 20 7.15 34.61 -4.39
N THR A 21 6.15 34.11 -3.67
CA THR A 21 6.05 34.28 -2.20
C THR A 21 7.07 33.39 -1.48
N ILE A 22 8.36 33.73 -1.54
CA ILE A 22 9.46 32.91 -1.01
C ILE A 22 9.43 32.81 0.52
N GLU A 23 9.23 33.93 1.20
CA GLU A 23 9.30 34.03 2.66
C GLU A 23 7.96 33.74 3.34
N GLY A 24 8.03 33.20 4.55
CA GLY A 24 6.90 32.87 5.42
C GLY A 24 6.14 31.58 5.05
N PRO A 25 5.15 31.20 5.87
CA PRO A 25 4.36 30.01 5.63
C PRO A 25 3.41 30.21 4.45
N VAL A 26 3.41 29.28 3.51
CA VAL A 26 2.57 29.30 2.31
C VAL A 26 1.83 27.97 2.20
N MET A 27 0.51 28.03 2.07
CA MET A 27 -0.34 26.88 1.81
C MET A 27 -0.97 26.99 0.42
N VAL A 28 -0.61 26.05 -0.44
CA VAL A 28 -1.18 25.95 -1.78
C VAL A 28 -2.22 24.84 -1.81
N ILE A 29 -3.47 25.26 -2.04
CA ILE A 29 -4.58 24.34 -2.23
C ILE A 29 -4.77 24.14 -3.72
N ALA A 30 -4.54 22.93 -4.19
CA ALA A 30 -4.43 22.70 -5.62
C ALA A 30 -5.17 21.44 -6.05
N GLY A 31 -6.23 21.63 -6.84
CA GLY A 31 -7.02 20.53 -7.38
C GLY A 31 -6.22 19.58 -8.29
N PRO A 32 -6.79 18.44 -8.71
CA PRO A 32 -6.15 17.55 -9.64
C PRO A 32 -5.83 18.27 -10.95
N GLY A 33 -4.64 18.04 -11.53
CA GLY A 33 -4.27 18.57 -12.85
C GLY A 33 -3.99 20.08 -12.89
N THR A 34 -3.87 20.75 -11.74
CA THR A 34 -3.60 22.20 -11.64
C THR A 34 -2.13 22.60 -11.72
N GLY A 35 -1.24 21.61 -11.81
CA GLY A 35 0.20 21.85 -11.94
C GLY A 35 1.00 21.86 -10.64
N LYS A 36 0.48 21.28 -9.54
CA LYS A 36 1.16 21.14 -8.22
C LYS A 36 2.68 20.95 -8.30
N THR A 37 3.11 19.88 -8.97
CA THR A 37 4.53 19.52 -9.10
C THR A 37 5.33 20.50 -9.96
N GLU A 38 4.70 21.18 -10.93
CA GLU A 38 5.36 22.24 -11.70
C GLU A 38 5.60 23.47 -10.81
N THR A 39 4.59 23.86 -10.01
CA THR A 39 4.69 24.95 -9.04
C THR A 39 5.76 24.68 -7.99
N LEU A 40 5.78 23.47 -7.40
CA LEU A 40 6.81 23.01 -6.46
C LEU A 40 8.22 23.14 -7.05
N GLY A 41 8.44 22.60 -8.26
CA GLY A 41 9.76 22.65 -8.91
C GLY A 41 10.20 24.06 -9.29
N ALA A 42 9.27 24.85 -9.80
CA ALA A 42 9.51 26.26 -10.14
C ALA A 42 9.83 27.09 -8.89
N ARG A 43 9.19 26.80 -7.74
CA ARG A 43 9.47 27.47 -6.46
C ARG A 43 10.89 27.21 -5.99
N ILE A 44 11.33 25.95 -5.93
CA ILE A 44 12.71 25.62 -5.53
C ILE A 44 13.72 26.32 -6.44
N ALA A 45 13.48 26.31 -7.75
CA ALA A 45 14.34 26.99 -8.70
C ALA A 45 14.34 28.52 -8.51
N ASN A 46 13.20 29.12 -8.14
CA ASN A 46 13.09 30.54 -7.84
C ASN A 46 13.80 30.93 -6.54
N ILE A 47 13.70 30.10 -5.49
CA ILE A 47 14.44 30.28 -4.22
C ILE A 47 15.94 30.38 -4.54
N LEU A 48 16.51 29.35 -5.18
CA LEU A 48 17.93 29.31 -5.53
C LEU A 48 18.40 30.44 -6.48
N GLN A 49 17.48 31.07 -7.20
CA GLN A 49 17.81 32.19 -8.08
C GLN A 49 17.75 33.55 -7.36
N LYS A 50 16.87 33.68 -6.38
CA LYS A 50 16.52 34.96 -5.73
C LYS A 50 17.17 35.14 -4.37
N THR A 51 17.58 34.05 -3.74
CA THR A 51 18.26 34.05 -2.45
C THR A 51 19.69 33.53 -2.61
N ASP A 52 20.52 33.78 -1.61
CA ASP A 52 21.89 33.24 -1.53
C ASP A 52 21.94 31.83 -0.91
N SER A 53 20.81 31.12 -0.90
CA SER A 53 20.69 29.80 -0.28
C SER A 53 21.34 28.71 -1.13
N ASP A 54 22.08 27.82 -0.46
CA ASP A 54 22.61 26.63 -1.11
C ASP A 54 21.48 25.60 -1.36
N PRO A 55 21.49 24.84 -2.47
CA PRO A 55 20.61 23.69 -2.66
C PRO A 55 20.45 22.75 -1.45
N HIS A 56 21.50 22.54 -0.66
CA HIS A 56 21.47 21.70 0.54
C HIS A 56 20.61 22.28 1.68
N ASN A 57 20.25 23.57 1.62
CA ASN A 57 19.40 24.23 2.61
C ASN A 57 17.90 24.09 2.31
N ILE A 58 17.54 23.37 1.23
CA ILE A 58 16.16 23.15 0.80
C ILE A 58 15.78 21.69 1.02
N LEU A 59 14.79 21.45 1.89
CA LEU A 59 14.19 20.13 2.13
C LEU A 59 12.84 20.03 1.41
N CYS A 60 12.66 19.00 0.59
CA CYS A 60 11.42 18.66 -0.07
C CYS A 60 10.96 17.26 0.36
N LEU A 61 9.85 17.20 1.10
CA LEU A 61 9.23 15.97 1.58
C LEU A 61 8.06 15.57 0.67
N THR A 62 8.00 14.28 0.34
CA THR A 62 6.94 13.68 -0.50
C THR A 62 6.41 12.41 0.15
N TYR A 63 5.16 12.04 -0.12
CA TYR A 63 4.58 10.82 0.46
C TYR A 63 5.14 9.51 -0.15
N THR A 64 5.54 9.54 -1.43
CA THR A 64 5.96 8.31 -2.16
C THR A 64 7.32 8.43 -2.83
N ASN A 65 8.02 7.30 -2.95
CA ASN A 65 9.27 7.21 -3.72
C ASN A 65 9.10 7.62 -5.19
N ALA A 66 7.92 7.37 -5.78
CA ALA A 66 7.62 7.84 -7.13
C ALA A 66 7.55 9.38 -7.20
N GLY A 67 7.03 10.02 -6.16
CA GLY A 67 7.06 11.47 -5.97
C GLY A 67 8.49 12.01 -5.92
N VAL A 68 9.36 11.43 -5.10
CA VAL A 68 10.80 11.79 -5.04
C VAL A 68 11.44 11.74 -6.44
N VAL A 69 11.28 10.63 -7.16
CA VAL A 69 11.88 10.44 -8.50
C VAL A 69 11.32 11.46 -9.50
N ALA A 70 10.00 11.67 -9.50
CA ALA A 70 9.35 12.62 -10.39
C ALA A 70 9.81 14.06 -10.12
N MET A 71 9.92 14.43 -8.84
CA MET A 71 10.35 15.75 -8.40
C MET A 71 11.83 15.99 -8.73
N ARG A 72 12.70 15.01 -8.47
CA ARG A 72 14.12 15.08 -8.84
C ARG A 72 14.33 15.25 -10.34
N LYS A 73 13.60 14.47 -11.15
CA LYS A 73 13.61 14.62 -12.62
C LYS A 73 13.15 16.03 -13.04
N ARG A 74 12.13 16.57 -12.39
CA ARG A 74 11.61 17.91 -12.68
C ARG A 74 12.65 18.99 -12.38
N LEU A 75 13.29 18.94 -11.21
CA LEU A 75 14.31 19.90 -10.83
C LEU A 75 15.52 19.86 -11.76
N LEU A 76 15.94 18.66 -12.20
CA LEU A 76 17.01 18.52 -13.20
C LEU A 76 16.71 19.31 -14.49
N GLU A 77 15.45 19.42 -14.91
CA GLU A 77 15.05 20.22 -16.07
C GLU A 77 15.09 21.74 -15.80
N PHE A 78 14.87 22.17 -14.55
CA PHE A 78 14.85 23.57 -14.14
C PHE A 78 16.25 24.14 -13.88
N ILE A 79 17.01 23.45 -13.01
CA ILE A 79 18.28 23.94 -12.45
C ILE A 79 19.48 23.08 -12.83
N GLY A 80 19.28 22.00 -13.62
CA GLY A 80 20.38 21.15 -14.06
C GLY A 80 20.97 20.32 -12.92
N PRO A 81 22.29 20.04 -12.94
CA PRO A 81 22.95 19.16 -11.98
C PRO A 81 22.79 19.54 -10.50
N ASP A 82 22.59 20.82 -10.19
CA ASP A 82 22.37 21.29 -8.81
C ASP A 82 21.11 20.70 -8.18
N ALA A 83 20.16 20.18 -8.99
CA ALA A 83 19.02 19.41 -8.51
C ALA A 83 19.40 18.17 -7.70
N GLN A 84 20.62 17.64 -7.85
CA GLN A 84 21.07 16.49 -7.06
C GLN A 84 21.41 16.86 -5.62
N LYS A 85 21.77 18.13 -5.37
CA LYS A 85 22.13 18.67 -4.06
C LYS A 85 20.91 19.04 -3.21
N VAL A 86 19.76 19.29 -3.85
CA VAL A 86 18.49 19.52 -3.15
C VAL A 86 18.07 18.25 -2.41
N GLU A 87 17.71 18.40 -1.14
CA GLU A 87 17.31 17.31 -0.27
C GLU A 87 15.86 16.92 -0.55
N ILE A 88 15.65 15.93 -1.42
CA ILE A 88 14.31 15.43 -1.78
C ILE A 88 14.13 14.02 -1.25
N HIS A 89 13.18 13.85 -0.34
CA HIS A 89 13.00 12.63 0.43
C HIS A 89 11.53 12.25 0.60
N THR A 90 11.29 10.99 0.96
CA THR A 90 10.09 10.64 1.71
C THR A 90 10.32 10.90 3.19
N PHE A 91 9.26 10.98 4.01
CA PHE A 91 9.42 11.11 5.47
C PHE A 91 10.34 10.02 6.05
N HIS A 92 10.11 8.76 5.67
CA HIS A 92 10.93 7.62 6.12
C HIS A 92 12.39 7.74 5.66
N SER A 93 12.64 8.11 4.40
CA SER A 93 14.01 8.23 3.90
C SER A 93 14.75 9.42 4.52
N PHE A 94 14.02 10.49 4.87
CA PHE A 94 14.58 11.61 5.63
C PHE A 94 14.94 11.20 7.06
N CYS A 95 14.05 10.54 7.80
CA CYS A 95 14.37 10.03 9.14
C CYS A 95 15.53 9.03 9.10
N ASN A 96 15.58 8.16 8.08
CA ASN A 96 16.73 7.27 7.88
C ASN A 96 18.03 8.05 7.70
N LYS A 97 18.01 9.13 6.91
CA LYS A 97 19.18 10.00 6.73
C LYS A 97 19.63 10.59 8.06
N VAL A 98 18.71 11.14 8.85
CA VAL A 98 18.99 11.71 10.18
C VAL A 98 19.67 10.69 11.09
N ILE A 99 19.16 9.45 11.12
CA ILE A 99 19.74 8.37 11.92
C ILE A 99 21.16 8.02 11.45
N GLN A 100 21.37 7.89 10.14
CA GLN A 100 22.66 7.49 9.57
C GLN A 100 23.74 8.58 9.69
N GLU A 101 23.36 9.86 9.66
CA GLU A 101 24.28 10.99 9.86
C GLU A 101 24.71 11.16 11.32
N ASN A 102 23.91 10.63 12.27
CA ASN A 102 24.10 10.84 13.71
C ASN A 102 24.28 9.53 14.50
N PRO A 103 25.20 8.63 14.12
CA PRO A 103 25.29 7.29 14.70
C PRO A 103 25.58 7.28 16.21
N GLU A 104 26.24 8.32 16.73
CA GLU A 104 26.54 8.47 18.16
C GLU A 104 25.26 8.70 18.99
N ILE A 105 24.32 9.49 18.46
CA ILE A 105 23.05 9.83 19.12
C ILE A 105 22.06 8.66 19.04
N PHE A 106 22.09 7.93 17.92
CA PHE A 106 21.26 6.75 17.66
C PHE A 106 21.98 5.44 18.00
N SER A 107 23.02 5.48 18.83
CA SER A 107 23.85 4.32 19.17
C SER A 107 23.06 3.14 19.75
N GLN A 108 21.95 3.42 20.46
CA GLN A 108 21.07 2.39 21.03
C GLN A 108 20.30 1.58 19.97
N THR A 109 20.07 2.14 18.79
CA THR A 109 19.30 1.52 17.71
C THR A 109 20.19 0.97 16.59
N ARG A 110 21.52 1.08 16.72
CA ARG A 110 22.49 0.73 15.69
C ARG A 110 22.59 -0.77 15.41
N ASP A 111 22.41 -1.58 16.45
CA ASP A 111 22.40 -3.04 16.35
C ASP A 111 21.01 -3.60 16.02
N GLU A 112 20.01 -2.73 15.89
CA GLU A 112 18.66 -3.16 15.55
C GLU A 112 18.50 -3.40 14.04
N GLU A 113 17.71 -4.40 13.68
CA GLU A 113 17.44 -4.78 12.29
C GLU A 113 15.98 -4.49 11.91
N ASN A 114 15.77 -4.10 10.65
CA ASN A 114 14.43 -3.94 10.12
C ASN A 114 13.71 -5.30 10.11
N ILE A 115 12.53 -5.36 10.69
CA ILE A 115 11.75 -6.60 10.77
C ILE A 115 11.09 -6.93 9.43
N SER A 116 11.22 -8.18 9.00
CA SER A 116 10.47 -8.67 7.84
C SER A 116 9.00 -8.93 8.19
N PRO A 117 8.06 -8.84 7.23
CA PRO A 117 6.65 -9.17 7.48
C PRO A 117 6.45 -10.57 8.08
N LEU A 118 7.29 -11.54 7.70
CA LEU A 118 7.19 -12.90 8.26
C LEU A 118 7.54 -12.91 9.75
N GLU A 119 8.66 -12.28 10.14
CA GLU A 119 9.06 -12.16 11.54
C GLU A 119 8.00 -11.40 12.37
N GLN A 120 7.34 -10.37 11.80
CA GLN A 120 6.24 -9.67 12.48
C GLN A 120 5.10 -10.63 12.84
N HIS A 121 4.72 -11.51 11.90
CA HIS A 121 3.72 -12.53 12.14
C HIS A 121 4.20 -13.58 13.14
N GLU A 122 5.44 -14.06 13.05
CA GLU A 122 5.99 -15.05 13.99
C GLU A 122 5.97 -14.54 15.44
N ILE A 123 6.40 -13.29 15.65
CA ILE A 123 6.37 -12.64 16.98
C ILE A 123 4.93 -12.52 17.48
N LEU A 124 4.01 -12.05 16.64
CA LEU A 124 2.64 -11.85 17.05
C LEU A 124 1.92 -13.17 17.32
N ASP A 125 2.15 -14.18 16.49
CA ASP A 125 1.56 -15.51 16.64
C ASP A 125 2.07 -16.18 17.94
N GLU A 126 3.36 -16.01 18.31
CA GLU A 126 3.89 -16.42 19.62
C GLU A 126 3.13 -15.75 20.79
N ILE A 127 2.83 -14.45 20.67
CA ILE A 127 2.07 -13.71 21.70
C ILE A 127 0.64 -14.23 21.78
N LEU A 128 -0.01 -14.45 20.63
CA LEU A 128 -1.39 -14.94 20.55
C LEU A 128 -1.55 -16.36 21.11
N ASP A 129 -0.57 -17.23 20.89
CA ASP A 129 -0.57 -18.61 21.40
C ASP A 129 -0.48 -18.68 22.93
N ASN A 130 0.12 -17.65 23.54
CA ASN A 130 0.26 -17.53 25.00
C ASN A 130 -0.88 -16.74 25.67
N LEU A 131 -1.93 -16.35 24.93
CA LEU A 131 -3.08 -15.66 25.51
C LEU A 131 -3.97 -16.60 26.34
N PRO A 132 -4.55 -16.11 27.46
CA PRO A 132 -5.49 -16.89 28.25
C PRO A 132 -6.78 -17.17 27.47
N THR A 133 -7.47 -18.26 27.79
CA THR A 133 -8.76 -18.63 27.15
C THR A 133 -9.88 -17.61 27.35
N SER A 134 -9.73 -16.69 28.31
CA SER A 134 -10.64 -15.57 28.56
C SER A 134 -10.44 -14.39 27.61
N SER A 135 -9.36 -14.37 26.83
CA SER A 135 -9.02 -13.32 25.89
C SER A 135 -10.09 -13.14 24.80
N LEU A 136 -10.37 -11.90 24.40
CA LEU A 136 -11.27 -11.58 23.28
C LEU A 136 -10.63 -11.85 21.91
N PHE A 137 -9.32 -12.12 21.88
CA PHE A 137 -8.55 -12.48 20.70
C PHE A 137 -8.23 -13.97 20.61
N PHE A 138 -8.49 -14.74 21.67
CA PHE A 138 -8.36 -16.19 21.66
C PHE A 138 -9.47 -16.86 20.85
N SER A 139 -9.10 -17.82 19.98
CA SER A 139 -10.04 -18.62 19.19
C SER A 139 -9.56 -20.07 19.10
N HIS A 140 -10.41 -21.01 19.53
CA HIS A 140 -10.10 -22.45 19.48
C HIS A 140 -9.83 -22.98 18.07
N ASN A 141 -10.31 -22.29 17.03
CA ASN A 141 -10.16 -22.73 15.64
C ASN A 141 -8.99 -22.06 14.92
N ASN A 142 -8.76 -20.76 15.17
CA ASN A 142 -7.71 -19.98 14.52
C ASN A 142 -7.53 -18.61 15.23
N SER A 143 -6.57 -18.51 16.15
CA SER A 143 -6.22 -17.24 16.80
C SER A 143 -5.52 -16.27 15.83
N TYR A 144 -4.79 -16.77 14.84
CA TYR A 144 -4.04 -15.99 13.85
C TYR A 144 -4.92 -15.20 12.87
N PHE A 145 -6.24 -15.39 12.90
CA PHE A 145 -7.19 -14.57 12.14
C PHE A 145 -7.07 -13.07 12.45
N TRP A 146 -6.59 -12.72 13.65
CA TRP A 146 -6.43 -11.33 14.08
C TRP A 146 -5.06 -10.73 13.74
N SER A 147 -4.06 -11.53 13.34
CA SER A 147 -2.68 -11.08 13.22
C SER A 147 -2.53 -9.86 12.30
N ASP A 148 -3.08 -9.92 11.07
CA ASP A 148 -3.07 -8.77 10.13
C ASP A 148 -3.74 -7.52 10.71
N LYS A 149 -4.85 -7.68 11.43
CA LYS A 149 -5.61 -6.54 11.98
C LYS A 149 -4.88 -5.89 13.15
N LEU A 150 -4.22 -6.69 13.98
CA LEU A 150 -3.42 -6.23 15.10
C LEU A 150 -2.15 -5.53 14.61
N LEU A 151 -1.42 -6.10 13.64
CA LEU A 151 -0.25 -5.44 13.05
C LEU A 151 -0.61 -4.09 12.41
N ASN A 152 -1.72 -4.03 11.67
CA ASN A 152 -2.22 -2.76 11.12
C ASN A 152 -2.58 -1.77 12.24
N PHE A 153 -3.21 -2.23 13.32
CA PHE A 153 -3.53 -1.39 14.48
C PHE A 153 -2.28 -0.85 15.16
N PHE A 154 -1.24 -1.67 15.36
CA PHE A 154 0.05 -1.23 15.92
C PHE A 154 0.71 -0.18 15.02
N GLY A 155 0.65 -0.38 13.70
CA GLY A 155 1.10 0.59 12.72
C GLY A 155 0.39 1.94 12.86
N VAL A 156 -0.93 1.95 13.08
CA VAL A 156 -1.71 3.18 13.30
C VAL A 156 -1.30 3.88 14.60
N LEU A 157 -1.10 3.14 15.70
CA LEU A 157 -0.62 3.72 16.96
C LEU A 157 0.70 4.45 16.75
N LYS A 158 1.65 3.82 16.05
CA LYS A 158 2.96 4.41 15.76
C LYS A 158 2.85 5.60 14.80
N SER A 159 2.09 5.49 13.72
CA SER A 159 1.95 6.54 12.70
C SER A 159 1.27 7.81 13.24
N GLU A 160 0.38 7.67 14.21
CA GLU A 160 -0.27 8.79 14.89
C GLU A 160 0.44 9.22 16.18
N LYS A 161 1.52 8.53 16.56
CA LYS A 161 2.20 8.68 17.86
C LYS A 161 1.23 8.59 19.05
N TRP A 162 0.26 7.69 18.97
CA TRP A 162 -0.66 7.42 20.06
C TRP A 162 -0.05 6.41 21.04
N THR A 163 0.24 6.87 22.26
CA THR A 163 0.65 5.94 23.31
C THR A 163 -0.55 5.14 23.81
N PRO A 164 -0.34 3.89 24.28
CA PRO A 164 -1.40 3.11 24.89
C PRO A 164 -2.12 3.84 26.03
N GLU A 165 -1.42 4.66 26.82
CA GLU A 165 -2.01 5.51 27.86
C GLU A 165 -2.98 6.53 27.30
N MET A 166 -2.59 7.27 26.26
CA MET A 166 -3.44 8.27 25.62
C MET A 166 -4.72 7.64 25.07
N VAL A 167 -4.61 6.47 24.43
CA VAL A 167 -5.77 5.75 23.90
C VAL A 167 -6.66 5.25 25.03
N ARG A 168 -6.09 4.74 26.14
CA ARG A 168 -6.85 4.33 27.33
C ARG A 168 -7.64 5.51 27.92
N GLU A 169 -6.99 6.66 28.12
CA GLU A 169 -7.61 7.87 28.64
C GLU A 169 -8.74 8.35 27.73
N LYS A 170 -8.48 8.54 26.43
CA LYS A 170 -9.50 8.99 25.47
C LYS A 170 -10.64 7.99 25.28
N SER A 171 -10.37 6.69 25.38
CA SER A 171 -11.42 5.67 25.37
C SER A 171 -12.35 5.78 26.60
N GLN A 172 -11.80 6.13 27.76
CA GLN A 172 -12.58 6.32 28.98
C GLN A 172 -13.39 7.62 28.91
N GLU A 173 -12.78 8.74 28.50
CA GLU A 173 -13.49 10.00 28.26
C GLU A 173 -14.67 9.80 27.29
N PHE A 174 -14.46 9.04 26.21
CA PHE A 174 -15.53 8.71 25.27
C PHE A 174 -16.68 7.93 25.94
N LEU A 175 -16.37 6.90 26.74
CA LEU A 175 -17.39 6.14 27.49
C LEU A 175 -18.20 7.03 28.44
N ASP A 176 -17.50 7.91 29.15
CA ASP A 176 -18.11 8.81 30.13
C ASP A 176 -19.03 9.84 29.44
N SER A 177 -18.74 10.20 28.19
CA SER A 177 -19.57 11.10 27.38
C SER A 177 -20.81 10.45 26.76
N LEU A 178 -20.86 9.11 26.63
CA LEU A 178 -21.96 8.40 25.95
C LEU A 178 -23.35 8.71 26.52
N PRO A 179 -23.57 8.78 27.85
CA PRO A 179 -24.89 9.06 28.44
C PRO A 179 -25.47 10.43 28.03
N GLU A 180 -24.62 11.41 27.76
CA GLU A 180 -25.03 12.78 27.39
C GLU A 180 -25.53 12.88 25.95
N ASN A 181 -25.13 11.93 25.10
CA ASN A 181 -25.49 11.93 23.70
C ASN A 181 -26.89 11.31 23.48
N SER A 182 -27.77 12.09 22.86
CA SER A 182 -29.15 11.69 22.52
C SER A 182 -29.28 10.41 21.69
N GLU A 183 -28.22 9.99 20.99
CA GLU A 183 -28.18 8.72 20.25
C GLU A 183 -28.17 7.48 21.16
N PHE A 184 -27.63 7.61 22.37
CA PHE A 184 -27.54 6.56 23.38
C PHE A 184 -28.71 6.59 24.35
N GLN A 185 -29.71 7.43 24.09
CA GLN A 185 -30.96 7.49 24.84
C GLN A 185 -32.10 6.82 24.06
N TYR A 186 -33.14 6.38 24.79
CA TYR A 186 -34.33 5.82 24.18
C TYR A 186 -35.13 6.92 23.46
N LYS A 187 -35.28 6.79 22.14
CA LYS A 187 -36.07 7.73 21.32
C LYS A 187 -37.59 7.61 21.53
N ARG A 188 -38.04 6.52 22.16
CA ARG A 188 -39.44 6.20 22.48
C ARG A 188 -39.52 5.32 23.72
N LYS A 189 -40.69 5.29 24.37
CA LYS A 189 -40.97 4.37 25.48
C LYS A 189 -40.65 2.93 25.07
N TYR A 190 -39.87 2.23 25.89
CA TYR A 190 -39.44 0.86 25.65
C TYR A 190 -39.63 0.04 26.92
N THR A 191 -40.28 -1.12 26.81
CA THR A 191 -40.39 -2.06 27.92
C THR A 191 -39.56 -3.30 27.58
N ASN A 192 -38.58 -3.61 28.43
CA ASN A 192 -37.77 -4.80 28.28
C ASN A 192 -38.63 -6.04 28.59
N LYS A 193 -38.89 -6.86 27.56
CA LYS A 193 -39.74 -8.05 27.69
C LYS A 193 -39.19 -9.12 28.64
N LYS A 194 -37.88 -9.10 28.94
CA LYS A 194 -37.22 -10.08 29.83
C LYS A 194 -37.18 -9.64 31.29
N THR A 195 -36.97 -8.35 31.57
CA THR A 195 -36.85 -7.82 32.93
C THR A 195 -38.12 -7.13 33.42
N GLY A 196 -39.07 -6.80 32.53
CA GLY A 196 -40.28 -6.04 32.86
C GLY A 196 -40.06 -4.54 33.05
N GLU A 197 -38.80 -4.08 33.03
CA GLU A 197 -38.44 -2.68 33.20
C GLU A 197 -38.93 -1.82 32.04
N THR A 198 -39.46 -0.65 32.35
CA THR A 198 -39.98 0.31 31.36
C THR A 198 -39.15 1.58 31.40
N PHE A 199 -38.56 1.91 30.25
CA PHE A 199 -37.76 3.10 30.01
C PHE A 199 -38.59 4.12 29.24
N GLN A 200 -38.52 5.38 29.65
CA GLN A 200 -39.17 6.53 29.02
C GLN A 200 -38.29 7.11 27.90
N LYS A 201 -38.89 8.02 27.12
CA LYS A 201 -38.15 8.77 26.10
C LYS A 201 -37.15 9.70 26.79
N GLY A 202 -35.87 9.62 26.43
CA GLY A 202 -34.78 10.37 27.05
C GLY A 202 -33.97 9.56 28.08
N ASP A 203 -34.48 8.41 28.53
CA ASP A 203 -33.72 7.54 29.43
C ASP A 203 -32.51 6.92 28.70
N ILE A 204 -31.44 6.66 29.44
CA ILE A 204 -30.22 6.02 28.92
C ILE A 204 -30.55 4.62 28.41
N ASN A 205 -29.97 4.24 27.27
CA ASN A 205 -30.06 2.89 26.72
C ASN A 205 -28.80 2.08 27.09
N PRO A 206 -28.84 1.30 28.19
CA PRO A 206 -27.68 0.57 28.67
C PRO A 206 -27.17 -0.49 27.69
N ALA A 207 -28.03 -1.03 26.82
CA ALA A 207 -27.61 -2.02 25.82
C ALA A 207 -26.76 -1.40 24.72
N LYS A 208 -27.02 -0.14 24.33
CA LYS A 208 -26.18 0.59 23.37
C LYS A 208 -24.83 0.96 23.98
N ILE A 209 -24.83 1.45 25.22
CA ILE A 209 -23.59 1.78 25.93
C ILE A 209 -22.75 0.53 26.13
N LYS A 210 -23.34 -0.57 26.60
CA LYS A 210 -22.65 -1.85 26.76
C LYS A 210 -22.00 -2.33 25.45
N LYS A 211 -22.65 -2.14 24.31
CA LYS A 211 -22.07 -2.51 23.01
C LYS A 211 -20.81 -1.72 22.67
N GLU A 212 -20.76 -0.43 23.00
CA GLU A 212 -19.55 0.37 22.81
C GLU A 212 -18.49 0.05 23.87
N ASP A 213 -18.90 -0.23 25.11
CA ASP A 213 -18.02 -0.72 26.18
C ASP A 213 -17.35 -2.05 25.80
N ASP A 214 -18.09 -3.03 25.27
CA ASP A 214 -17.54 -4.31 24.78
C ASP A 214 -16.47 -4.09 23.69
N LYS A 215 -16.63 -3.09 22.81
CA LYS A 215 -15.61 -2.73 21.80
C LYS A 215 -14.38 -2.10 22.44
N ILE A 216 -14.57 -1.27 23.47
CA ILE A 216 -13.47 -0.60 24.18
C ILE A 216 -12.69 -1.58 25.04
N GLN A 217 -13.35 -2.56 25.64
CA GLN A 217 -12.67 -3.69 26.29
C GLN A 217 -11.78 -4.44 25.29
N LYS A 218 -12.28 -4.71 24.09
CA LYS A 218 -11.47 -5.30 23.01
C LYS A 218 -10.30 -4.41 22.60
N LEU A 219 -10.50 -3.09 22.51
CA LEU A 219 -9.43 -2.14 22.23
C LEU A 219 -8.36 -2.15 23.33
N ARG A 220 -8.75 -2.17 24.60
CA ARG A 220 -7.83 -2.22 25.75
C ARG A 220 -6.96 -3.47 25.71
N GLU A 221 -7.53 -4.62 25.45
CA GLU A 221 -6.77 -5.85 25.30
C GLU A 221 -5.82 -5.80 24.08
N ALA A 222 -6.25 -5.20 22.96
CA ALA A 222 -5.36 -4.98 21.81
C ALA A 222 -4.16 -4.08 22.15
N LEU A 223 -4.35 -3.08 23.03
CA LEU A 223 -3.27 -2.23 23.53
C LEU A 223 -2.28 -3.03 24.37
N GLU A 224 -2.74 -3.90 25.27
CA GLU A 224 -1.87 -4.79 26.05
C GLU A 224 -1.05 -5.72 25.15
N ILE A 225 -1.66 -6.25 24.08
CA ILE A 225 -0.94 -7.06 23.08
C ILE A 225 0.10 -6.19 22.35
N SER A 226 -0.23 -4.94 22.01
CA SER A 226 0.70 -4.01 21.34
C SER A 226 1.94 -3.67 22.19
N GLU A 227 1.76 -3.56 23.51
CA GLU A 227 2.83 -3.33 24.47
C GLU A 227 3.77 -4.54 24.50
N LYS A 228 3.22 -5.76 24.67
CA LYS A 228 4.00 -7.01 24.64
C LYS A 228 4.73 -7.21 23.31
N TYR A 229 4.08 -6.86 22.20
CA TYR A 229 4.69 -6.91 20.87
C TYR A 229 5.88 -5.96 20.76
N SER A 230 5.73 -4.73 21.24
CA SER A 230 6.79 -3.71 21.22
C SER A 230 7.96 -4.08 22.14
N GLU A 231 7.68 -4.67 23.31
CA GLU A 231 8.70 -5.22 24.22
C GLU A 231 9.48 -6.35 23.55
N LYS A 232 8.79 -7.32 22.94
CA LYS A 232 9.43 -8.45 22.24
C LYS A 232 10.27 -8.00 21.05
N MET A 233 9.78 -7.02 20.27
CA MET A 233 10.54 -6.38 19.20
C MET A 233 11.86 -5.81 19.73
N LYS A 234 11.80 -5.06 20.83
CA LYS A 234 12.98 -4.47 21.47
C LYS A 234 13.94 -5.51 22.01
N GLU A 235 13.45 -6.58 22.64
CA GLU A 235 14.28 -7.70 23.12
C GLU A 235 15.04 -8.39 21.99
N LEU A 236 14.44 -8.49 20.81
CA LEU A 236 15.04 -9.10 19.62
C LEU A 236 15.91 -8.13 18.82
N GLY A 237 16.00 -6.85 19.23
CA GLY A 237 16.69 -5.81 18.47
C GLY A 237 16.06 -5.62 17.09
N LYS A 238 14.73 -5.56 17.01
CA LYS A 238 13.98 -5.42 15.76
C LYS A 238 13.19 -4.12 15.76
N TYR A 239 13.06 -3.50 14.59
CA TYR A 239 12.26 -2.29 14.39
C TYR A 239 11.49 -2.31 13.07
N ASP A 240 10.42 -1.53 12.97
CA ASP A 240 9.71 -1.26 11.72
C ASP A 240 9.90 0.19 11.23
N PHE A 241 9.42 0.49 10.02
CA PHE A 241 9.60 1.81 9.42
C PHE A 241 8.96 2.95 10.22
N ASN A 242 7.89 2.71 10.98
CA ASN A 242 7.27 3.75 11.78
C ASN A 242 8.13 4.06 13.03
N ASP A 243 8.81 3.05 13.59
CA ASP A 243 9.74 3.25 14.71
C ASP A 243 10.84 4.26 14.38
N MET A 244 11.34 4.25 13.13
CA MET A 244 12.35 5.20 12.68
C MET A 244 11.91 6.67 12.81
N ILE A 245 10.64 6.96 12.50
CA ILE A 245 10.09 8.31 12.64
C ILE A 245 9.99 8.65 14.13
N LEU A 246 9.48 7.73 14.94
CA LEU A 246 9.34 7.92 16.38
C LEU A 246 10.67 8.18 17.08
N TRP A 247 11.74 7.47 16.70
CA TRP A 247 13.08 7.70 17.26
C TRP A 247 13.62 9.08 16.93
N VAL A 248 13.43 9.54 15.69
CA VAL A 248 13.85 10.89 15.30
C VAL A 248 13.05 11.94 16.08
N LEU A 249 11.74 11.77 16.23
CA LEU A 249 10.89 12.65 17.05
C LEU A 249 11.32 12.67 18.52
N GLU A 250 11.62 11.51 19.10
CA GLU A 250 12.14 11.42 20.48
C GLU A 250 13.47 12.18 20.63
N LYS A 251 14.41 12.00 19.69
CA LYS A 251 15.69 12.72 19.73
C LYS A 251 15.53 14.22 19.46
N PHE A 252 14.65 14.64 18.56
CA PHE A 252 14.33 16.05 18.36
C PHE A 252 13.68 16.70 19.59
N SER A 253 12.91 15.92 20.38
CA SER A 253 12.31 16.40 21.63
C SER A 253 13.29 16.46 22.81
N THR A 254 14.36 15.68 22.78
CA THR A 254 15.30 15.52 23.91
C THR A 254 16.67 16.16 23.68
N SER A 255 17.03 16.44 22.43
CA SER A 255 18.33 16.97 22.03
C SER A 255 18.18 18.24 21.20
N ASP A 256 18.20 19.38 21.88
CA ASP A 256 18.10 20.70 21.24
C ASP A 256 19.22 20.93 20.23
N SER A 257 20.42 20.40 20.47
CA SER A 257 21.55 20.54 19.55
C SER A 257 21.32 19.82 18.23
N LEU A 258 20.76 18.60 18.26
CA LEU A 258 20.45 17.83 17.05
C LEU A 258 19.37 18.54 16.23
N LEU A 259 18.30 18.97 16.90
CA LEU A 259 17.21 19.67 16.23
C LEU A 259 17.70 20.99 15.62
N ALA A 260 18.52 21.76 16.36
CA ALA A 260 19.07 23.02 15.89
C ALA A 260 19.93 22.87 14.63
N GLU A 261 20.72 21.80 14.52
CA GLU A 261 21.53 21.52 13.31
C GLU A 261 20.64 21.41 12.05
N TYR A 262 19.54 20.66 12.15
CA TYR A 262 18.62 20.51 11.03
C TYR A 262 17.76 21.76 10.78
N GLN A 263 17.41 22.51 11.82
CA GLN A 263 16.70 23.79 11.69
C GLN A 263 17.59 24.89 11.07
N GLU A 264 18.90 24.89 11.37
CA GLU A 264 19.88 25.80 10.77
C GLU A 264 20.16 25.42 9.31
N GLN A 265 20.28 24.12 9.02
CA GLN A 265 20.46 23.61 7.67
C GLN A 265 19.25 23.93 6.79
N PHE A 266 18.04 23.50 7.20
CA PHE A 266 16.85 23.58 6.36
C PHE A 266 16.12 24.91 6.50
N GLN A 267 16.62 25.89 5.74
CA GLN A 267 16.04 27.22 5.66
C GLN A 267 14.73 27.27 4.87
N TYR A 268 14.48 26.30 3.98
CA TYR A 268 13.23 26.20 3.21
C TYR A 268 12.72 24.75 3.23
N ILE A 269 11.49 24.57 3.69
CA ILE A 269 10.84 23.24 3.79
C ILE A 269 9.62 23.21 2.88
N LEU A 270 9.57 22.24 1.98
CA LEU A 270 8.48 22.03 1.04
C LEU A 270 7.86 20.66 1.26
N VAL A 271 6.53 20.59 1.33
CA VAL A 271 5.81 19.34 1.57
C VAL A 271 4.76 19.14 0.48
N ASP A 272 4.92 18.07 -0.30
CA ASP A 272 3.95 17.65 -1.32
C ASP A 272 2.92 16.66 -0.75
N GLU A 273 1.71 16.69 -1.29
CA GLU A 273 0.56 15.88 -0.84
C GLU A 273 0.32 15.95 0.68
N PHE A 274 0.30 17.17 1.23
CA PHE A 274 0.19 17.40 2.67
C PHE A 274 -1.08 16.79 3.31
N GLN A 275 -2.16 16.59 2.53
CA GLN A 275 -3.36 15.89 2.99
C GLN A 275 -3.13 14.43 3.38
N ASP A 276 -2.04 13.82 2.91
CA ASP A 276 -1.71 12.41 3.13
C ASP A 276 -0.77 12.21 4.32
N THR A 277 -0.41 13.29 5.05
CA THR A 277 0.38 13.22 6.27
C THR A 277 -0.41 12.64 7.43
N ASN A 278 0.25 11.88 8.31
CA ASN A 278 -0.27 11.38 9.59
C ASN A 278 0.28 12.20 10.78
N GLY A 279 -0.17 11.90 12.01
CA GLY A 279 0.23 12.64 13.22
C GLY A 279 1.75 12.75 13.43
N SER A 280 2.49 11.63 13.34
CA SER A 280 3.96 11.62 13.54
C SER A 280 4.71 12.41 12.45
N GLN A 281 4.25 12.35 11.20
CA GLN A 281 4.83 13.11 10.10
C GLN A 281 4.56 14.61 10.24
N LYS A 282 3.36 14.99 10.71
CA LYS A 282 3.03 16.38 11.03
C LYS A 282 3.94 16.90 12.14
N GLU A 283 4.08 16.16 13.23
CA GLU A 283 4.95 16.55 14.34
C GLU A 283 6.42 16.68 13.93
N LEU A 284 6.90 15.85 12.99
CA LEU A 284 8.25 15.99 12.44
C LEU A 284 8.43 17.33 11.74
N ILE A 285 7.43 17.76 10.97
CA ILE A 285 7.42 19.07 10.32
C ILE A 285 7.39 20.17 11.38
N ASP A 286 6.51 20.05 12.37
CA ASP A 286 6.36 21.02 13.46
C ASP A 286 7.68 21.24 14.20
N HIS A 287 8.44 20.18 14.51
CA HIS A 287 9.78 20.29 15.06
C HIS A 287 10.71 21.08 14.15
N LEU A 288 10.80 20.73 12.86
CA LEU A 288 11.71 21.38 11.91
C LEU A 288 11.41 22.87 11.69
N ILE A 289 10.16 23.30 11.87
CA ILE A 289 9.77 24.71 11.68
C ILE A 289 9.68 25.53 12.96
N SER A 290 9.72 24.88 14.13
CA SER A 290 9.42 25.52 15.43
C SER A 290 10.40 26.61 15.88
N TYR A 291 11.63 26.65 15.34
CA TYR A 291 12.63 27.65 15.72
C TYR A 291 12.28 29.07 15.26
N TRP A 292 11.65 29.20 14.09
CA TRP A 292 11.40 30.49 13.44
C TRP A 292 9.98 30.97 13.75
N GLU A 293 9.81 32.24 14.15
CA GLU A 293 8.48 32.83 14.35
C GLU A 293 7.63 32.79 13.07
N SER A 294 8.28 32.97 11.92
CA SER A 294 7.67 32.87 10.59
C SER A 294 8.51 31.92 9.73
N PRO A 295 8.27 30.60 9.81
CA PRO A 295 9.06 29.62 9.09
C PRO A 295 8.78 29.64 7.59
N ASN A 296 9.81 29.37 6.80
CA ASN A 296 9.74 29.29 5.34
C ASN A 296 9.26 27.90 4.90
N ILE A 297 8.02 27.59 5.26
CA ILE A 297 7.35 26.33 4.91
C ILE A 297 6.37 26.52 3.76
N PHE A 298 6.41 25.61 2.79
CA PHE A 298 5.50 25.58 1.65
C PHE A 298 4.80 24.22 1.58
N VAL A 299 3.52 24.19 1.92
CA VAL A 299 2.71 22.96 1.85
C VAL A 299 1.81 22.99 0.61
N VAL A 300 1.74 21.87 -0.08
CA VAL A 300 0.81 21.68 -1.21
C VAL A 300 -0.13 20.53 -0.87
N GLY A 301 -1.43 20.77 -1.00
CA GLY A 301 -2.40 19.72 -0.72
C GLY A 301 -3.75 19.89 -1.40
N ASP A 302 -4.53 18.82 -1.38
CA ASP A 302 -5.92 18.79 -1.82
C ASP A 302 -6.72 17.78 -1.01
N ASP A 303 -7.60 18.25 -0.11
CA ASP A 303 -8.48 17.39 0.67
C ASP A 303 -9.43 16.55 -0.20
N ASP A 304 -9.80 17.03 -1.39
CA ASP A 304 -10.64 16.27 -2.32
C ASP A 304 -9.92 15.03 -2.90
N GLN A 305 -8.59 14.95 -2.74
CA GLN A 305 -7.75 13.82 -3.16
C GLN A 305 -7.29 12.91 -2.00
N SER A 306 -7.69 13.19 -0.75
CA SER A 306 -7.33 12.35 0.39
C SER A 306 -8.02 10.99 0.33
N ILE A 307 -7.38 10.03 -0.33
CA ILE A 307 -7.85 8.64 -0.46
C ILE A 307 -7.19 7.71 0.55
N TYR A 308 -6.16 8.18 1.26
CA TYR A 308 -5.38 7.40 2.22
C TYR A 308 -5.83 7.56 3.68
N ARG A 309 -7.09 7.97 3.93
CA ARG A 309 -7.63 8.10 5.30
C ARG A 309 -7.50 6.82 6.13
N PHE A 310 -7.52 5.65 5.47
CA PHE A 310 -7.30 4.36 6.12
C PHE A 310 -5.84 4.09 6.54
N GLN A 311 -4.88 4.90 6.07
CA GLN A 311 -3.45 4.87 6.43
C GLN A 311 -3.05 6.02 7.37
N GLY A 312 -4.04 6.73 7.97
CA GLY A 312 -3.79 7.82 8.92
C GLY A 312 -3.80 9.23 8.30
N ALA A 313 -3.99 9.35 6.97
CA ALA A 313 -4.15 10.67 6.34
C ALA A 313 -5.34 11.43 6.93
N ASN A 314 -5.12 12.65 7.41
CA ASN A 314 -6.15 13.42 8.09
C ASN A 314 -6.23 14.86 7.58
N MET A 315 -7.40 15.26 7.05
CA MET A 315 -7.71 16.66 6.69
C MET A 315 -7.47 17.61 7.87
N ARG A 316 -7.63 17.11 9.09
CA ARG A 316 -7.34 17.86 10.32
C ARG A 316 -5.92 18.40 10.36
N ASN A 317 -4.92 17.72 9.80
CA ASN A 317 -3.55 18.22 9.76
C ASN A 317 -3.42 19.51 8.94
N ILE A 318 -4.15 19.60 7.82
CA ILE A 318 -4.21 20.83 7.02
C ILE A 318 -4.88 21.96 7.80
N LEU A 319 -6.01 21.65 8.46
CA LEU A 319 -6.76 22.65 9.22
C LEU A 319 -6.01 23.15 10.45
N GLU A 320 -5.32 22.25 11.17
CA GLU A 320 -4.45 22.59 12.29
C GLU A 320 -3.30 23.45 11.81
N PHE A 321 -2.58 23.06 10.76
CA PHE A 321 -1.51 23.87 10.18
C PHE A 321 -1.97 25.28 9.78
N PHE A 322 -3.16 25.39 9.16
CA PHE A 322 -3.76 26.68 8.84
C PHE A 322 -4.09 27.49 10.10
N GLY A 323 -4.58 26.84 11.15
CA GLY A 323 -4.88 27.46 12.44
C GLY A 323 -3.62 27.96 13.16
N ASP A 324 -2.59 27.14 13.20
CA ASP A 324 -1.31 27.38 13.89
C ASP A 324 -0.56 28.56 13.27
N HIS A 325 -0.67 28.77 11.96
CA HIS A 325 0.02 29.84 11.23
C HIS A 325 -0.91 30.96 10.70
N LYS A 326 -2.15 31.05 11.21
CA LYS A 326 -3.20 31.90 10.65
C LYS A 326 -2.83 33.38 10.45
N GLU A 327 -1.95 33.93 11.28
CA GLU A 327 -1.57 35.34 11.23
C GLU A 327 -0.58 35.67 10.10
N ALA A 328 0.24 34.70 9.68
CA ALA A 328 1.31 34.89 8.69
C ALA A 328 1.10 34.09 7.39
N ILE A 329 0.18 33.11 7.38
CA ILE A 329 0.03 32.17 6.28
C ILE A 329 -0.55 32.79 5.01
N SER A 330 0.17 32.64 3.90
CA SER A 330 -0.33 32.96 2.56
C SER A 330 -1.05 31.74 1.99
N THR A 331 -2.38 31.83 1.87
CA THR A 331 -3.19 30.76 1.26
C THR A 331 -3.45 31.07 -0.21
N ILE A 332 -3.04 30.15 -1.10
CA ILE A 332 -3.14 30.33 -2.55
C ILE A 332 -3.91 29.14 -3.13
N THR A 333 -4.96 29.39 -3.89
CA THR A 333 -5.76 28.33 -4.51
C THR A 333 -5.51 28.26 -6.01
N LEU A 334 -5.13 27.07 -6.51
CA LEU A 334 -4.93 26.85 -7.94
C LEU A 334 -6.23 26.32 -8.57
N THR A 335 -6.84 27.12 -9.46
CA THR A 335 -8.14 26.82 -10.09
C THR A 335 -8.05 26.45 -11.56
N LYS A 336 -6.90 26.67 -12.22
CA LYS A 336 -6.68 26.34 -13.63
C LYS A 336 -6.24 24.90 -13.81
N ASN A 337 -7.04 24.11 -14.54
CA ASN A 337 -6.74 22.71 -14.85
C ASN A 337 -6.16 22.57 -16.26
N TYR A 338 -5.01 21.89 -16.35
CA TYR A 338 -4.28 21.69 -17.61
C TYR A 338 -4.41 20.27 -18.18
N ARG A 339 -5.18 19.40 -17.52
CA ARG A 339 -5.26 17.96 -17.80
C ARG A 339 -6.55 17.53 -18.50
N SER A 340 -7.69 18.11 -18.12
CA SER A 340 -9.03 17.64 -18.44
C SER A 340 -9.86 18.73 -19.12
N THR A 341 -10.83 18.34 -19.96
CA THR A 341 -11.81 19.24 -20.58
C THR A 341 -12.84 19.72 -19.56
N GLN A 342 -13.51 20.85 -19.85
CA GLN A 342 -14.46 21.44 -18.88
C GLN A 342 -15.61 20.48 -18.54
N LYS A 343 -16.15 19.74 -19.52
CA LYS A 343 -17.25 18.77 -19.26
C LYS A 343 -16.86 17.66 -18.29
N ILE A 344 -15.59 17.22 -18.30
CA ILE A 344 -15.07 16.23 -17.32
C ILE A 344 -14.98 16.88 -15.94
N LEU A 345 -14.50 18.12 -15.86
CA LEU A 345 -14.40 18.87 -14.61
C LEU A 345 -15.77 19.13 -13.99
N ASP A 346 -16.75 19.58 -14.77
CA ASP A 346 -18.12 19.84 -14.31
C ASP A 346 -18.76 18.55 -13.74
N THR A 347 -18.51 17.42 -14.40
CA THR A 347 -18.99 16.11 -13.91
C THR A 347 -18.33 15.72 -12.60
N ALA A 348 -17.01 15.93 -12.47
CA ALA A 348 -16.29 15.68 -11.22
C ALA A 348 -16.75 16.62 -10.09
N GLU A 349 -16.99 17.89 -10.40
CA GLU A 349 -17.50 18.90 -9.47
C GLU A 349 -18.90 18.53 -8.94
N ALA A 350 -19.79 18.08 -9.81
CA ALA A 350 -21.13 17.62 -9.42
C ALA A 350 -21.10 16.42 -8.45
N VAL A 351 -20.06 15.59 -8.52
CA VAL A 351 -19.86 14.47 -7.59
C VAL A 351 -19.28 14.98 -6.27
N ILE A 352 -18.19 15.76 -6.29
CA ILE A 352 -17.49 16.20 -5.07
C ILE A 352 -18.31 17.21 -4.25
N ALA A 353 -19.21 17.97 -4.88
CA ALA A 353 -20.11 18.90 -4.20
C ALA A 353 -21.08 18.22 -3.21
N ARG A 354 -21.21 16.89 -3.26
CA ARG A 354 -22.00 16.11 -2.30
C ARG A 354 -21.25 15.81 -1.00
N ASN A 355 -19.94 16.01 -0.95
CA ASN A 355 -19.15 15.80 0.27
C ASN A 355 -19.35 16.97 1.24
N SER A 356 -19.56 16.65 2.51
CA SER A 356 -19.79 17.65 3.57
C SER A 356 -18.51 18.08 4.28
N GLU A 357 -17.51 17.21 4.37
CA GLU A 357 -16.21 17.49 4.99
C GLU A 357 -15.25 17.98 3.88
N ARG A 358 -15.11 19.30 3.70
CA ARG A 358 -14.21 19.89 2.69
C ARG A 358 -13.52 21.15 3.22
N LEU A 359 -12.30 21.45 2.79
CA LEU A 359 -11.60 22.69 3.18
C LEU A 359 -12.38 23.96 2.80
N VAL A 360 -13.19 23.89 1.73
CA VAL A 360 -14.03 25.01 1.28
C VAL A 360 -15.12 25.38 2.30
N SER A 361 -15.56 24.43 3.13
CA SER A 361 -16.54 24.72 4.19
C SER A 361 -15.90 25.29 5.46
N GLU A 362 -14.65 24.93 5.73
CA GLU A 362 -13.94 25.32 6.95
C GLU A 362 -13.14 26.63 6.81
N ILE A 363 -12.60 26.91 5.61
CA ILE A 363 -11.76 28.09 5.35
C ILE A 363 -12.56 29.11 4.53
N SER A 364 -12.82 30.28 5.10
CA SER A 364 -13.58 31.35 4.45
C SER A 364 -12.84 31.93 3.24
N GLY A 365 -13.56 32.14 2.14
CA GLY A 365 -13.02 32.73 0.91
C GLY A 365 -12.31 31.74 -0.04
N LEU A 366 -12.26 30.46 0.31
CA LEU A 366 -11.73 29.43 -0.57
C LEU A 366 -12.68 29.13 -1.74
N SER A 367 -12.14 28.97 -2.95
CA SER A 367 -12.91 28.43 -4.08
C SER A 367 -12.10 27.37 -4.81
N LYS A 368 -12.63 26.15 -4.87
CA LYS A 368 -12.04 25.02 -5.61
C LYS A 368 -12.66 24.79 -6.97
N HIS A 369 -13.41 25.76 -7.49
CA HIS A 369 -14.00 25.63 -8.81
C HIS A 369 -12.90 25.56 -9.87
N LEU A 370 -12.81 24.44 -10.59
CA LEU A 370 -11.76 24.20 -11.57
C LEU A 370 -12.21 24.62 -12.97
N THR A 371 -11.38 25.40 -13.65
CA THR A 371 -11.60 25.82 -15.04
C THR A 371 -10.52 25.25 -15.96
N ALA A 372 -10.93 24.67 -17.08
CA ALA A 372 -10.02 24.08 -18.05
C ALA A 372 -9.25 25.16 -18.82
N GLU A 373 -7.91 25.05 -18.85
CA GLU A 373 -7.05 25.95 -19.64
C GLU A 373 -6.86 25.45 -21.08
N ASN A 374 -6.89 24.13 -21.28
CA ASN A 374 -6.69 23.49 -22.58
C ASN A 374 -7.91 22.65 -22.94
N ASP A 375 -8.90 23.22 -23.62
CA ASP A 375 -10.07 22.48 -24.07
C ASP A 375 -9.83 21.81 -25.43
N LYS A 376 -8.87 20.88 -25.46
CA LYS A 376 -8.66 20.02 -26.63
C LYS A 376 -9.80 19.01 -26.69
N ASN A 377 -10.68 19.18 -27.67
CA ASN A 377 -11.91 18.40 -27.88
C ASN A 377 -13.02 18.71 -26.87
N PRO A 378 -13.57 19.96 -26.87
CA PRO A 378 -14.63 20.39 -25.94
C PRO A 378 -15.89 19.54 -26.03
N GLU A 379 -16.09 18.84 -27.15
CA GLU A 379 -17.28 18.04 -27.40
C GLU A 379 -17.34 16.76 -26.56
N ILE A 380 -16.18 16.22 -26.15
CA ILE A 380 -16.13 14.93 -25.45
C ILE A 380 -16.72 15.07 -24.05
N SER A 381 -17.77 14.28 -23.80
CA SER A 381 -18.50 14.25 -22.53
C SER A 381 -18.35 12.88 -21.87
N PRO A 382 -18.25 12.78 -20.54
CA PRO A 382 -18.30 11.50 -19.84
C PRO A 382 -19.58 10.74 -20.19
N THR A 383 -19.46 9.43 -20.45
CA THR A 383 -20.60 8.57 -20.77
C THR A 383 -20.81 7.53 -19.67
N LEU A 384 -22.05 7.41 -19.17
CA LEU A 384 -22.44 6.34 -18.26
C LEU A 384 -23.08 5.19 -19.04
N THR A 385 -22.48 4.01 -19.00
CA THR A 385 -23.04 2.80 -19.62
C THR A 385 -23.39 1.79 -18.52
N ALA A 386 -24.67 1.43 -18.43
CA ALA A 386 -25.15 0.42 -17.49
C ALA A 386 -25.23 -0.95 -18.14
N TYR A 387 -24.81 -1.98 -17.42
CA TYR A 387 -24.86 -3.38 -17.86
C TYR A 387 -25.73 -4.20 -16.91
N TYR A 388 -26.26 -5.33 -17.39
CA TYR A 388 -27.13 -6.20 -16.59
C TYR A 388 -26.41 -6.88 -15.42
N ASN A 389 -25.11 -7.14 -15.53
CA ASN A 389 -24.28 -7.76 -14.49
C ASN A 389 -22.78 -7.47 -14.73
N GLU A 390 -21.93 -7.84 -13.76
CA GLU A 390 -20.47 -7.63 -13.80
C GLU A 390 -19.81 -8.29 -15.03
N MET A 391 -20.24 -9.49 -15.44
CA MET A 391 -19.69 -10.18 -16.60
C MET A 391 -19.97 -9.42 -17.91
N HIS A 392 -21.18 -8.87 -18.06
CA HIS A 392 -21.53 -8.04 -19.21
C HIS A 392 -20.74 -6.73 -19.22
N GLU A 393 -20.49 -6.12 -18.06
CA GLU A 393 -19.63 -4.94 -17.94
C GLU A 393 -18.20 -5.25 -18.38
N GLN A 394 -17.61 -6.34 -17.88
CA GLN A 394 -16.25 -6.77 -18.24
C GLN A 394 -16.12 -7.02 -19.75
N LEU A 395 -17.10 -7.70 -20.36
CA LEU A 395 -17.15 -7.90 -21.81
C LEU A 395 -17.35 -6.59 -22.58
N GLY A 396 -18.17 -5.68 -22.07
CA GLY A 396 -18.38 -4.35 -22.65
C GLY A 396 -17.10 -3.52 -22.68
N VAL A 397 -16.36 -3.50 -21.56
CA VAL A 397 -15.04 -2.84 -21.47
C VAL A 397 -14.02 -3.49 -22.39
N PHE A 398 -13.93 -4.83 -22.40
CA PHE A 398 -13.06 -5.56 -23.32
C PHE A 398 -13.36 -5.22 -24.78
N ASN A 399 -14.64 -5.20 -25.17
CA ASN A 399 -15.04 -4.87 -26.54
C ASN A 399 -14.68 -3.41 -26.91
N ALA A 400 -14.78 -2.47 -25.96
CA ALA A 400 -14.33 -1.09 -26.17
C ALA A 400 -12.81 -1.02 -26.41
N ILE A 401 -12.02 -1.74 -25.62
CA ILE A 401 -10.56 -1.83 -25.79
C ILE A 401 -10.21 -2.47 -27.13
N LYS A 402 -10.88 -3.58 -27.47
CA LYS A 402 -10.69 -4.30 -28.73
C LYS A 402 -10.97 -3.39 -29.93
N LYS A 403 -12.06 -2.61 -29.88
CA LYS A 403 -12.40 -1.64 -30.92
C LYS A 403 -11.32 -0.58 -31.10
N LEU A 404 -10.76 -0.03 -30.01
CA LEU A 404 -9.64 0.92 -30.06
C LEU A 404 -8.37 0.29 -30.64
N HIS A 405 -8.13 -0.98 -30.33
CA HIS A 405 -7.00 -1.72 -30.89
C HIS A 405 -7.16 -1.93 -32.40
N GLU A 406 -8.33 -2.37 -32.84
CA GLU A 406 -8.67 -2.60 -34.25
C GLU A 406 -8.67 -1.32 -35.08
N SER A 407 -9.02 -0.17 -34.49
CA SER A 407 -8.94 1.13 -35.15
C SER A 407 -7.52 1.69 -35.26
N GLY A 408 -6.51 0.99 -34.72
CA GLY A 408 -5.11 1.41 -34.75
C GLY A 408 -4.80 2.57 -33.79
N GLU A 409 -5.67 2.84 -32.80
CA GLU A 409 -5.41 3.88 -31.82
C GLU A 409 -4.26 3.51 -30.88
N ASN A 410 -3.56 4.54 -30.40
CA ASN A 410 -2.46 4.34 -29.48
C ASN A 410 -2.98 3.99 -28.08
N LEU A 411 -3.05 2.69 -27.78
CA LEU A 411 -3.50 2.15 -26.49
C LEU A 411 -2.71 2.65 -25.29
N SER A 412 -1.48 3.17 -25.46
CA SER A 412 -0.73 3.77 -24.34
C SER A 412 -1.38 5.04 -23.76
N LYS A 413 -2.34 5.64 -24.48
CA LYS A 413 -3.16 6.77 -24.01
C LYS A 413 -4.46 6.33 -23.33
N THR A 414 -4.72 5.02 -23.26
CA THR A 414 -5.93 4.46 -22.65
C THR A 414 -5.57 3.82 -21.31
N ALA A 415 -6.41 4.06 -20.30
CA ALA A 415 -6.30 3.44 -18.99
C ALA A 415 -7.65 2.89 -18.54
N VAL A 416 -7.63 1.72 -17.90
CA VAL A 416 -8.78 1.12 -17.23
C VAL A 416 -8.54 1.19 -15.74
N ILE A 417 -9.42 1.89 -15.02
CA ILE A 417 -9.31 2.11 -13.58
C ILE A 417 -10.44 1.33 -12.90
N TYR A 418 -10.09 0.56 -11.88
CA TYR A 418 -11.00 -0.32 -11.14
C TYR A 418 -10.74 -0.22 -9.63
N LYS A 419 -11.74 -0.54 -8.81
CA LYS A 419 -11.66 -0.46 -7.35
C LYS A 419 -10.89 -1.65 -6.77
N ASN A 420 -11.22 -2.85 -7.21
CA ASN A 420 -10.62 -4.09 -6.73
C ASN A 420 -9.97 -4.84 -7.90
N HIS A 421 -8.80 -5.43 -7.69
CA HIS A 421 -8.07 -6.13 -8.76
C HIS A 421 -8.89 -7.28 -9.38
N ARG A 422 -9.69 -7.98 -8.57
CA ARG A 422 -10.63 -9.02 -9.02
C ARG A 422 -11.57 -8.59 -10.15
N GLN A 423 -11.90 -7.30 -10.25
CA GLN A 423 -12.77 -6.78 -11.31
C GLN A 423 -12.09 -6.81 -12.69
N ALA A 424 -10.75 -6.77 -12.72
CA ALA A 424 -9.96 -6.70 -13.95
C ALA A 424 -9.43 -8.07 -14.41
N GLU A 425 -9.43 -9.10 -13.57
CA GLU A 425 -8.89 -10.44 -13.89
C GLU A 425 -9.44 -10.99 -15.22
N ASN A 426 -10.76 -10.97 -15.40
CA ASN A 426 -11.39 -11.42 -16.64
C ASN A 426 -11.06 -10.52 -17.84
N ILE A 427 -10.97 -9.20 -17.64
CA ILE A 427 -10.63 -8.25 -18.71
C ILE A 427 -9.19 -8.51 -19.19
N ILE A 428 -8.27 -8.74 -18.26
CA ILE A 428 -6.86 -9.07 -18.53
C ILE A 428 -6.80 -10.38 -19.33
N ALA A 429 -7.44 -11.45 -18.84
CA ALA A 429 -7.44 -12.75 -19.52
C ALA A 429 -8.01 -12.67 -20.95
N LEU A 430 -9.09 -11.91 -21.16
CA LEU A 430 -9.66 -11.69 -22.49
C LEU A 430 -8.72 -10.92 -23.42
N CYS A 431 -8.07 -9.86 -22.91
CA CYS A 431 -7.06 -9.10 -23.67
C CYS A 431 -5.84 -9.97 -24.03
N GLU A 432 -5.34 -10.79 -23.11
CA GLU A 432 -4.26 -11.74 -23.36
C GLU A 432 -4.64 -12.75 -24.46
N HIS A 433 -5.83 -13.34 -24.37
CA HIS A 433 -6.32 -14.28 -25.38
C HIS A 433 -6.48 -13.62 -26.75
N ALA A 434 -6.94 -12.37 -26.79
CA ALA A 434 -7.07 -11.57 -28.00
C ALA A 434 -5.72 -10.97 -28.49
N LYS A 435 -4.61 -11.23 -27.79
CA LYS A 435 -3.27 -10.69 -28.07
C LYS A 435 -3.21 -9.15 -28.09
N ILE A 436 -4.05 -8.50 -27.30
CA ILE A 436 -4.04 -7.05 -27.12
C ILE A 436 -2.93 -6.68 -26.12
N PRO A 437 -2.00 -5.76 -26.45
CA PRO A 437 -0.93 -5.40 -25.55
C PRO A 437 -1.47 -4.64 -24.33
N LEU A 438 -1.09 -5.08 -23.13
CA LEU A 438 -1.54 -4.53 -21.87
C LEU A 438 -0.39 -4.39 -20.87
N ARG A 439 -0.49 -3.39 -20.00
CA ARG A 439 0.42 -3.19 -18.86
C ARG A 439 -0.40 -3.15 -17.58
N VAL A 440 -0.33 -4.23 -16.80
CA VAL A 440 -0.96 -4.29 -15.47
C VAL A 440 0.05 -3.84 -14.44
N LYS A 441 -0.35 -2.93 -13.57
CA LYS A 441 0.42 -2.56 -12.37
C LYS A 441 0.03 -3.54 -11.26
N GLU A 442 0.64 -4.72 -11.26
CA GLU A 442 0.40 -5.76 -10.27
C GLU A 442 1.66 -5.95 -9.42
N ASN A 443 1.49 -6.06 -8.10
CA ASN A 443 2.49 -6.72 -7.26
C ASN A 443 2.23 -8.22 -7.41
N GLN A 444 2.82 -8.84 -8.43
CA GLN A 444 2.66 -10.29 -8.61
C GLN A 444 3.17 -11.01 -7.38
N ASN A 445 2.27 -11.67 -6.66
CA ASN A 445 2.68 -12.57 -5.60
C ASN A 445 3.34 -13.79 -6.26
N ILE A 446 4.67 -13.87 -6.16
CA ILE A 446 5.45 -14.96 -6.75
C ILE A 446 4.94 -16.32 -6.22
N LEU A 447 4.41 -16.39 -5.00
CA LEU A 447 3.83 -17.60 -4.39
C LEU A 447 2.54 -18.07 -5.08
N GLU A 448 1.81 -17.15 -5.71
CA GLU A 448 0.56 -17.46 -6.40
C GLU A 448 0.78 -17.94 -7.84
N LEU A 449 1.99 -17.77 -8.39
CA LEU A 449 2.33 -18.25 -9.71
C LEU A 449 2.14 -19.78 -9.79
N PRO A 450 1.59 -20.32 -10.89
CA PRO A 450 1.33 -21.76 -11.02
C PRO A 450 2.54 -22.64 -10.68
N LEU A 451 3.74 -22.19 -11.05
CA LEU A 451 4.99 -22.90 -10.76
C LEU A 451 5.32 -22.92 -9.27
N THR A 452 5.16 -21.80 -8.58
CA THR A 452 5.46 -21.71 -7.16
C THR A 452 4.43 -22.49 -6.35
N LYS A 453 3.15 -22.42 -6.73
CA LYS A 453 2.10 -23.30 -6.17
C LYS A 453 2.46 -24.77 -6.32
N PHE A 454 2.95 -25.19 -7.48
CA PHE A 454 3.39 -26.56 -7.69
C PHE A 454 4.50 -26.96 -6.71
N ILE A 455 5.55 -26.14 -6.60
CA ILE A 455 6.66 -26.40 -5.66
C ILE A 455 6.14 -26.46 -4.23
N LEU A 456 5.25 -25.56 -3.83
CA LEU A 456 4.65 -25.57 -2.49
C LEU A 456 3.80 -26.83 -2.24
N GLU A 457 2.97 -27.25 -3.20
CA GLU A 457 2.20 -28.50 -3.08
C GLU A 457 3.12 -29.73 -3.01
N MET A 458 4.22 -29.77 -3.75
CA MET A 458 5.24 -30.82 -3.57
C MET A 458 5.81 -30.85 -2.15
N LEU A 459 6.23 -29.70 -1.63
CA LEU A 459 6.78 -29.62 -0.28
C LEU A 459 5.76 -30.07 0.77
N LYS A 460 4.48 -29.68 0.61
CA LYS A 460 3.39 -30.15 1.47
C LYS A 460 3.15 -31.65 1.35
N TYR A 461 3.21 -32.22 0.13
CA TYR A 461 3.11 -33.66 -0.08
C TYR A 461 4.20 -34.40 0.69
N PHE A 462 5.45 -33.98 0.54
CA PHE A 462 6.57 -34.60 1.22
C PHE A 462 6.48 -34.45 2.74
N GLN A 463 6.05 -33.29 3.24
CA GLN A 463 5.82 -33.08 4.67
C GLN A 463 4.72 -34.01 5.22
N ALA A 464 3.62 -34.17 4.48
CA ALA A 464 2.53 -35.08 4.86
C ALA A 464 3.04 -36.52 4.93
N GLU A 465 3.68 -37.02 3.88
CA GLU A 465 4.26 -38.38 3.82
C GLU A 465 5.30 -38.64 4.92
N LYS A 466 6.10 -37.62 5.28
CA LYS A 466 7.07 -37.69 6.37
C LYS A 466 6.40 -37.80 7.74
N ASN A 467 5.36 -37.01 7.99
CA ASN A 467 4.66 -36.99 9.27
C ASN A 467 3.82 -38.25 9.47
N THR A 468 3.15 -38.70 8.41
CA THR A 468 2.33 -39.90 8.41
C THR A 468 2.38 -40.52 7.01
N PRO A 469 2.95 -41.73 6.87
CA PRO A 469 3.01 -42.41 5.57
C PRO A 469 1.63 -42.50 4.92
N PHE A 470 1.57 -42.22 3.61
CA PHE A 470 0.38 -42.25 2.76
C PHE A 470 -0.70 -41.19 3.09
N SER A 471 -0.36 -40.15 3.86
CA SER A 471 -1.29 -39.05 4.15
C SER A 471 -1.33 -37.97 3.07
N GLY A 472 -0.39 -37.99 2.12
CA GLY A 472 -0.24 -36.99 1.06
C GLY A 472 -1.07 -37.26 -0.21
N GLU A 473 -1.83 -38.36 -0.29
CA GLU A 473 -2.53 -38.79 -1.52
C GLU A 473 -3.39 -37.69 -2.17
N SER A 474 -4.09 -36.89 -1.35
CA SER A 474 -4.92 -35.78 -1.85
C SER A 474 -4.10 -34.66 -2.50
N ILE A 475 -2.86 -34.47 -2.06
CA ILE A 475 -1.92 -33.48 -2.59
C ILE A 475 -1.26 -34.04 -3.85
N LEU A 476 -0.87 -35.32 -3.84
CA LEU A 476 -0.36 -36.02 -5.03
C LEU A 476 -1.37 -35.96 -6.18
N TYR A 477 -2.65 -36.19 -5.88
CA TYR A 477 -3.72 -36.06 -6.86
C TYR A 477 -3.78 -34.66 -7.46
N LYS A 478 -3.70 -33.59 -6.66
CA LYS A 478 -3.63 -32.21 -7.16
C LYS A 478 -2.40 -31.98 -8.03
N MET A 479 -1.24 -32.52 -7.62
CA MET A 479 0.02 -32.40 -8.36
C MET A 479 -0.07 -33.00 -9.76
N MET A 480 -0.80 -34.10 -9.96
CA MET A 480 -0.97 -34.74 -11.27
C MET A 480 -1.69 -33.86 -12.29
N TYR A 481 -2.53 -32.92 -11.87
CA TYR A 481 -3.26 -32.00 -12.75
C TYR A 481 -2.44 -30.82 -13.27
N PHE A 482 -1.21 -30.62 -12.77
CA PHE A 482 -0.42 -29.48 -13.21
C PHE A 482 -0.04 -29.62 -14.70
N PRO A 483 -0.28 -28.59 -15.54
CA PRO A 483 -0.12 -28.69 -17.00
C PRO A 483 1.29 -29.09 -17.47
N PHE A 484 2.32 -28.77 -16.68
CA PHE A 484 3.71 -29.05 -17.05
C PHE A 484 4.02 -30.57 -17.09
N TRP A 485 3.23 -31.41 -16.40
CA TRP A 485 3.40 -32.85 -16.47
C TRP A 485 2.91 -33.43 -17.77
N LYS A 486 1.97 -32.79 -18.47
CA LYS A 486 1.32 -33.36 -19.67
C LYS A 486 0.77 -34.78 -19.43
N ILE A 487 0.26 -35.05 -18.23
CA ILE A 487 -0.47 -36.29 -17.91
C ILE A 487 -1.91 -36.11 -18.41
N ASP A 488 -2.40 -37.10 -19.15
CA ASP A 488 -3.78 -37.06 -19.65
C ASP A 488 -4.78 -37.20 -18.50
N GLN A 489 -5.87 -36.43 -18.52
CA GLN A 489 -6.88 -36.47 -17.47
C GLN A 489 -7.56 -37.83 -17.35
N HIS A 490 -7.66 -38.57 -18.46
CA HIS A 490 -8.16 -39.93 -18.49
C HIS A 490 -7.24 -40.88 -17.70
N ASP A 491 -5.92 -40.73 -17.84
CA ASP A 491 -4.95 -41.53 -17.08
C ASP A 491 -5.05 -41.26 -15.57
N ILE A 492 -5.21 -39.99 -15.18
CA ILE A 492 -5.42 -39.61 -13.77
C ILE A 492 -6.69 -40.27 -13.22
N ALA A 493 -7.78 -40.24 -13.98
CA ALA A 493 -9.03 -40.87 -13.60
C ALA A 493 -8.90 -42.40 -13.46
N LEU A 494 -8.21 -43.05 -14.41
CA LEU A 494 -7.94 -44.49 -14.38
C LEU A 494 -7.13 -44.90 -13.14
N VAL A 495 -6.06 -44.17 -12.82
CA VAL A 495 -5.24 -44.40 -11.62
C VAL A 495 -6.09 -44.28 -10.36
N THR A 496 -6.96 -43.26 -10.30
CA THR A 496 -7.85 -43.03 -9.15
C THR A 496 -8.89 -44.15 -8.99
N LEU A 497 -9.44 -44.67 -10.09
CA LEU A 497 -10.36 -45.79 -10.08
C LEU A 497 -9.68 -47.08 -9.60
N LYS A 498 -8.48 -47.38 -10.10
CA LYS A 498 -7.67 -48.55 -9.69
C LYS A 498 -7.31 -48.48 -8.19
N LEU A 499 -6.94 -47.30 -7.69
CA LEU A 499 -6.66 -47.07 -6.26
C LEU A 499 -7.90 -47.32 -5.38
N ARG A 500 -9.09 -46.92 -5.83
CA ARG A 500 -10.34 -47.13 -5.10
C ARG A 500 -10.77 -48.60 -5.06
N GLU A 501 -10.44 -49.38 -6.08
CA GLU A 501 -10.66 -50.83 -6.11
C GLU A 501 -9.70 -51.57 -5.17
N ASN A 502 -8.44 -51.12 -5.08
CA ASN A 502 -7.43 -51.71 -4.21
C ASN A 502 -7.59 -51.34 -2.73
N SER A 503 -8.02 -50.12 -2.40
CA SER A 503 -8.25 -49.69 -1.01
C SER A 503 -9.37 -50.47 -0.31
N ARG A 504 -10.29 -51.09 -1.06
CA ARG A 504 -11.28 -52.05 -0.53
C ARG A 504 -10.68 -53.39 -0.10
N LYS A 505 -9.41 -53.67 -0.40
CA LYS A 505 -8.76 -54.98 -0.20
C LYS A 505 -7.54 -54.98 0.76
N ASN A 506 -7.50 -54.04 1.72
CA ASN A 506 -6.42 -53.76 2.69
C ASN A 506 -5.41 -52.70 2.22
N HIS A 507 -4.91 -51.91 3.18
CA HIS A 507 -3.98 -50.80 2.98
C HIS A 507 -2.79 -51.19 2.11
N VAL A 508 -2.71 -50.60 0.93
CA VAL A 508 -1.53 -50.72 0.07
C VAL A 508 -1.07 -49.33 -0.30
N GLY A 509 0.19 -49.03 0.02
CA GLY A 509 0.82 -47.76 -0.28
C GLY A 509 1.01 -47.50 -1.78
N ALA A 510 1.44 -46.29 -2.10
CA ALA A 510 1.71 -45.80 -3.46
C ALA A 510 2.58 -46.75 -4.31
N ASP A 511 3.42 -47.59 -3.69
CA ASP A 511 4.25 -48.60 -4.36
C ASP A 511 3.43 -49.65 -5.13
N SER A 512 2.16 -49.86 -4.78
CA SER A 512 1.26 -50.81 -5.47
C SER A 512 0.59 -50.28 -6.72
N ILE A 513 0.75 -48.99 -7.03
CA ILE A 513 0.26 -48.34 -8.25
C ILE A 513 1.11 -48.74 -9.47
N CYS A 514 2.33 -49.27 -9.24
CA CYS A 514 3.41 -49.21 -10.22
C CYS A 514 3.63 -50.39 -11.19
N PRO A 515 2.96 -51.57 -11.14
CA PRO A 515 3.24 -52.62 -12.12
C PRO A 515 2.13 -52.78 -13.15
N GLU A 516 1.81 -51.74 -13.94
CA GLU A 516 1.10 -51.84 -15.24
C GLU A 516 0.98 -50.49 -15.97
N ILE A 517 1.97 -49.60 -15.82
CA ILE A 517 2.00 -48.32 -16.53
C ILE A 517 2.55 -48.58 -17.95
N SER A 518 1.72 -48.41 -18.99
CA SER A 518 2.12 -48.62 -20.39
C SER A 518 3.20 -47.62 -20.82
N GLU A 519 3.93 -47.88 -21.92
CA GLU A 519 4.90 -46.91 -22.48
C GLU A 519 4.27 -45.54 -22.80
N GLU A 520 2.95 -45.49 -23.00
CA GLU A 520 2.20 -44.26 -23.29
C GLU A 520 2.07 -43.33 -22.06
N GLN A 521 2.23 -43.84 -20.84
CA GLN A 521 2.09 -43.10 -19.57
C GLN A 521 3.45 -42.58 -19.02
N LYS A 522 4.37 -42.21 -19.91
CA LYS A 522 5.75 -41.78 -19.61
C LYS A 522 5.84 -40.64 -18.59
N HIS A 523 4.88 -39.71 -18.59
CA HIS A 523 4.90 -38.55 -17.69
C HIS A 523 4.54 -38.90 -16.24
N LEU A 524 3.59 -39.82 -16.03
CA LEU A 524 3.24 -40.32 -14.71
C LEU A 524 4.44 -41.06 -14.08
N LYS A 525 5.10 -41.89 -14.87
CA LYS A 525 6.32 -42.59 -14.46
C LYS A 525 7.44 -41.61 -14.09
N THR A 526 7.53 -40.48 -14.78
CA THR A 526 8.51 -39.42 -14.51
C THR A 526 8.22 -38.71 -13.18
N LEU A 527 6.96 -38.35 -12.91
CA LEU A 527 6.54 -37.79 -11.61
C LEU A 527 6.89 -38.76 -10.47
N LEU A 528 6.49 -40.03 -10.58
CA LEU A 528 6.76 -41.04 -9.56
C LEU A 528 8.27 -41.27 -9.34
N LEU A 529 9.06 -41.31 -10.42
CA LEU A 529 10.52 -41.42 -10.33
C LEU A 529 11.15 -40.21 -9.62
N ILE A 530 10.62 -39.00 -9.82
CA ILE A 530 11.09 -37.80 -9.11
C ILE A 530 10.75 -37.90 -7.63
N LEU A 531 9.53 -38.33 -7.28
CA LEU A 531 9.15 -38.53 -5.87
C LEU A 531 10.03 -39.56 -5.18
N ASP A 532 10.34 -40.67 -5.86
CA ASP A 532 11.15 -41.78 -5.34
C ASP A 532 12.64 -41.40 -5.21
N LYS A 533 13.23 -40.80 -6.26
CA LYS A 533 14.64 -40.35 -6.26
C LYS A 533 14.94 -39.28 -5.21
N ASN A 534 13.94 -38.50 -4.82
CA ASN A 534 14.09 -37.43 -3.84
C ASN A 534 13.57 -37.84 -2.45
N ARG A 535 13.19 -39.11 -2.24
CA ARG A 535 12.72 -39.61 -0.94
C ARG A 535 13.78 -39.46 0.16
N GLU A 536 15.03 -39.84 -0.14
CA GLU A 536 16.18 -39.68 0.77
C GLU A 536 16.53 -38.20 1.07
N PHE A 537 16.27 -37.28 0.12
CA PHE A 537 16.51 -35.85 0.31
C PHE A 537 15.64 -35.26 1.45
N PHE A 538 14.39 -35.69 1.57
CA PHE A 538 13.45 -35.15 2.58
C PHE A 538 13.58 -35.80 3.97
N GLU A 539 14.22 -36.96 4.06
CA GLU A 539 14.70 -37.49 5.34
C GLU A 539 15.70 -36.51 5.98
N ASN A 540 16.47 -35.77 5.17
CA ASN A 540 17.54 -34.85 5.57
C ASN A 540 17.32 -33.37 5.16
N LEU A 541 16.07 -32.88 5.24
CA LEU A 541 15.58 -31.54 4.83
C LEU A 541 16.33 -30.30 5.33
N LYS A 542 17.33 -30.43 6.22
CA LYS A 542 18.11 -29.31 6.77
C LYS A 542 19.32 -28.90 5.91
N ASN A 543 19.61 -29.59 4.81
CA ASN A 543 20.79 -29.32 3.97
C ASN A 543 20.47 -28.37 2.78
N PRO A 544 21.04 -27.15 2.72
CA PRO A 544 20.84 -26.20 1.62
C PRO A 544 21.33 -26.71 0.25
N GLU A 545 22.37 -27.54 0.20
CA GLU A 545 22.87 -28.11 -1.07
C GLU A 545 21.82 -29.03 -1.71
N ALA A 546 21.07 -29.75 -0.89
CA ALA A 546 20.11 -30.69 -1.40
C ALA A 546 18.85 -29.98 -1.94
N LEU A 547 18.51 -28.79 -1.40
CA LEU A 547 17.48 -27.91 -1.97
C LEU A 547 17.90 -27.35 -3.35
N LYS A 548 19.19 -27.03 -3.51
CA LYS A 548 19.76 -26.63 -4.81
C LYS A 548 19.69 -27.77 -5.83
N THR A 549 20.11 -28.98 -5.46
CA THR A 549 20.04 -30.17 -6.33
C THR A 549 18.60 -30.51 -6.73
N PHE A 550 17.65 -30.36 -5.81
CA PHE A 550 16.22 -30.53 -6.08
C PHE A 550 15.73 -29.47 -7.09
N ALA A 551 16.07 -28.20 -6.89
CA ALA A 551 15.72 -27.15 -7.82
C ALA A 551 16.33 -27.38 -9.21
N GLU A 552 17.59 -27.79 -9.31
CA GLU A 552 18.26 -28.14 -10.57
C GLU A 552 17.61 -29.35 -11.27
N THR A 553 17.17 -30.35 -10.51
CA THR A 553 16.45 -31.52 -11.02
C THR A 553 15.09 -31.13 -11.58
N ILE A 554 14.35 -30.25 -10.91
CA ILE A 554 13.06 -29.73 -11.39
C ILE A 554 13.25 -28.84 -12.63
N VAL A 555 14.29 -27.99 -12.62
CA VAL A 555 14.58 -27.05 -13.72
C VAL A 555 15.04 -27.76 -15.00
N SER A 556 15.72 -28.90 -14.87
CA SER A 556 16.24 -29.69 -15.99
C SER A 556 15.21 -30.58 -16.68
N LEU A 557 13.95 -30.64 -16.21
CA LEU A 557 12.90 -31.41 -16.86
C LEU A 557 12.48 -30.76 -18.18
N GLU A 558 12.43 -31.55 -19.27
CA GLU A 558 12.04 -31.07 -20.62
C GLU A 558 10.70 -30.32 -20.63
N GLY A 559 9.73 -30.80 -19.84
CA GLY A 559 8.41 -30.15 -19.66
C GLY A 559 8.48 -28.83 -18.89
N PHE A 560 9.43 -28.68 -17.96
CA PHE A 560 9.61 -27.48 -17.16
C PHE A 560 10.19 -26.33 -17.99
N ALA A 561 11.24 -26.59 -18.76
CA ALA A 561 11.85 -25.59 -19.66
C ALA A 561 10.86 -25.16 -20.77
N GLN A 562 10.13 -26.10 -21.38
CA GLN A 562 9.11 -25.78 -22.39
C GLN A 562 7.92 -25.00 -21.82
N THR A 563 7.38 -25.38 -20.65
CA THR A 563 6.26 -24.66 -20.02
C THR A 563 6.69 -23.27 -19.58
N ARG A 564 7.92 -23.11 -19.09
CA ARG A 564 8.50 -21.80 -18.77
C ARG A 564 8.70 -20.95 -20.02
N LEU A 565 9.16 -21.52 -21.13
CA LEU A 565 9.29 -20.82 -22.41
C LEU A 565 7.91 -20.41 -22.97
N GLN A 566 6.87 -21.23 -22.83
CA GLN A 566 5.49 -20.88 -23.24
C GLN A 566 4.87 -19.78 -22.35
N ILE A 567 5.08 -19.82 -21.03
CA ILE A 567 4.66 -18.76 -20.10
C ILE A 567 5.47 -17.47 -20.36
N CYS A 568 6.75 -17.60 -20.70
CA CYS A 568 7.60 -16.48 -21.07
C CYS A 568 7.24 -15.90 -22.44
N ASP A 569 6.82 -16.69 -23.44
CA ASP A 569 6.42 -16.19 -24.76
C ASP A 569 5.11 -15.37 -24.70
N ILE A 570 4.19 -15.72 -23.80
CA ILE A 570 3.00 -14.91 -23.51
C ILE A 570 3.39 -13.57 -22.85
N ARG A 571 4.44 -13.55 -22.01
CA ARG A 571 4.91 -12.32 -21.33
C ARG A 571 5.92 -11.50 -22.14
N LEU A 572 6.73 -12.12 -23.01
CA LEU A 572 7.77 -11.46 -23.82
C LEU A 572 7.22 -10.69 -25.01
N HIS A 573 5.97 -10.93 -25.41
CA HIS A 573 5.28 -10.04 -26.34
C HIS A 573 4.99 -8.63 -25.78
N THR A 574 5.33 -8.34 -24.51
CA THR A 574 5.29 -6.97 -23.95
C THR A 574 6.65 -6.24 -23.96
N LYS A 575 7.72 -6.80 -24.53
CA LYS A 575 9.02 -6.13 -24.67
C LYS A 575 9.73 -6.44 -25.99
N ARG A 576 9.25 -5.83 -27.08
CA ARG A 576 10.11 -5.44 -28.21
C ARG A 576 9.69 -4.04 -28.69
N VAL A 577 10.21 -3.02 -28.02
CA VAL A 577 10.44 -1.73 -28.66
C VAL A 577 11.89 -1.76 -29.13
N SER A 578 12.05 -1.59 -30.43
CA SER A 578 13.31 -1.50 -31.17
C SER A 578 14.32 -0.58 -30.49
N ARG A 579 15.48 -1.13 -30.12
CA ARG A 579 16.72 -0.35 -30.03
C ARG A 579 17.20 -0.13 -31.48
N HIS A 580 17.03 1.07 -32.00
CA HIS A 580 17.88 1.57 -33.07
C HIS A 580 18.78 2.67 -32.51
N ASP A 581 20.08 2.36 -32.55
CA ASP A 581 21.23 3.21 -32.86
C ASP A 581 21.41 4.51 -32.08
N HIS A 582 22.17 4.39 -30.99
CA HIS A 582 23.13 5.40 -30.58
C HIS A 582 24.49 4.72 -30.40
N GLU A 583 25.29 4.75 -31.48
CA GLU A 583 26.74 4.74 -31.35
C GLU A 583 27.16 6.07 -30.71
N ALA A 584 28.01 5.96 -29.69
CA ALA A 584 28.70 7.06 -29.01
C ALA A 584 29.84 7.59 -29.93
N PRO A 585 30.51 8.73 -29.64
CA PRO A 585 30.93 9.18 -28.30
C PRO A 585 30.08 10.31 -27.69
#